data_AF-A0A927GKM7-F1
#
_entry.id   AF-A0A927GKM7-F1
#
_cell.length_a   1.000
_cell.length_b   1.000
_cell.length_c   1.000
_cell.angle_alpha   90.00
_cell.angle_beta   90.00
_cell.angle_gamma   90.00
#
_symmetry.space_group_name_H-M   'P 1'
#
loop_
_entity.id
_entity.type
_entity.pdbx_description
1 polymer ?
#
loop_
_entity_poly.entity_id
_entity_poly.type
_entity_poly.pdbx_seq_one_letter_code
_entity_poly.pdbx_strand_id
1 'polypeptide(L)'
;MTTSIYKLTSPKIKGGGIYLNYQAGFLKAIDVADAQPTAEQLGYLLNVLPVYEKELAAIKWGTMNVVPLPEKSVKDKIKQYCAAYKEYRDVTYTPTQTEKSNIRTVPVNSELLTVFFESPLRDYSINNYIKRINVTKDILKNGRDIQERFPNDYNHELYHKLPPDRLLAYQKHLHALGYRRNKVGKWVLGDQL
;
A
#
# COMPACT_ATOMS: atom_id res chain seq x y z
N MET A 1 -13.29 -9.15 11.82
CA MET A 1 -12.41 -8.44 12.76
C MET A 1 -12.78 -6.97 12.70
N THR A 2 -13.02 -6.33 13.84
CA THR A 2 -13.31 -4.90 13.94
C THR A 2 -12.03 -4.11 13.76
N THR A 3 -12.11 -3.11 12.88
CA THR A 3 -11.03 -2.16 12.61
C THR A 3 -11.54 -0.77 12.96
N SER A 4 -10.82 -0.06 13.81
CA SER A 4 -11.17 1.30 14.22
C SER A 4 -10.06 2.24 13.77
N ILE A 5 -10.45 3.36 13.17
CA ILE A 5 -9.50 4.38 12.74
C ILE A 5 -9.74 5.64 13.54
N TYR A 6 -8.68 6.23 14.07
CA TYR A 6 -8.75 7.48 14.80
C TYR A 6 -7.84 8.51 14.15
N LYS A 7 -8.33 9.73 13.97
CA LYS A 7 -7.51 10.87 13.59
C LYS A 7 -7.05 11.60 14.85
N LEU A 8 -5.75 11.72 15.01
CA LEU A 8 -5.12 12.65 15.93
C LEU A 8 -4.73 13.94 15.23
N THR A 9 -5.05 15.06 15.88
CA THR A 9 -4.55 16.38 15.52
C THR A 9 -3.90 17.01 16.74
N SER A 10 -2.81 17.77 16.53
CA SER A 10 -2.10 18.51 17.58
C SER A 10 -1.62 19.84 17.03
N PRO A 11 -1.73 20.95 17.79
CA PRO A 11 -1.05 22.20 17.45
C PRO A 11 0.47 22.06 17.31
N LYS A 12 1.08 21.05 17.97
CA LYS A 12 2.51 20.75 17.89
C LYS A 12 2.90 19.99 16.62
N ILE A 13 1.93 19.45 15.89
CA ILE A 13 2.12 18.74 14.63
C ILE A 13 1.57 19.66 13.53
N LYS A 14 2.46 20.47 12.96
CA LYS A 14 2.10 21.36 11.85
C LYS A 14 2.01 20.56 10.57
N GLY A 15 0.90 20.69 9.83
CA GLY A 15 0.80 20.26 8.43
C GLY A 15 0.27 18.84 8.17
N GLY A 16 -0.19 18.10 9.17
CA GLY A 16 -0.66 16.72 8.92
C GLY A 16 -1.51 16.13 10.04
N GLY A 17 -2.49 15.32 9.67
CA GLY A 17 -3.21 14.46 10.61
C GLY A 17 -2.47 13.14 10.83
N ILE A 18 -2.51 12.62 12.05
CA ILE A 18 -2.03 11.26 12.36
C ILE A 18 -3.23 10.34 12.41
N TYR A 19 -3.11 9.17 11.80
CA TYR A 19 -4.18 8.21 11.72
C TYR A 19 -3.72 6.94 12.43
N LEU A 20 -4.43 6.57 13.49
CA LEU A 20 -4.19 5.35 14.23
C LEU A 20 -5.15 4.28 13.74
N ASN A 21 -4.61 3.13 13.39
CA ASN A 21 -5.39 1.97 12.99
C ASN A 21 -5.33 0.91 14.09
N TYR A 22 -6.47 0.66 14.73
CA TYR A 22 -6.64 -0.41 15.70
C TYR A 22 -7.33 -1.61 15.05
N GLN A 23 -6.80 -2.80 15.30
CA GLN A 23 -7.41 -4.06 14.88
C GLN A 23 -7.55 -4.97 16.10
N ALA A 24 -8.77 -5.43 16.35
CA ALA A 24 -9.11 -6.23 17.53
C ALA A 24 -8.68 -5.60 18.86
N GLY A 25 -8.74 -4.26 18.96
CA GLY A 25 -8.36 -3.52 20.17
C GLY A 25 -6.87 -3.18 20.29
N PHE A 26 -6.03 -3.49 19.30
CA PHE A 26 -4.59 -3.25 19.33
C PHE A 26 -4.14 -2.32 18.20
N LEU A 27 -3.24 -1.39 18.51
CA LEU A 27 -2.62 -0.51 17.52
C LEU A 27 -1.80 -1.34 16.52
N LYS A 28 -2.13 -1.23 15.23
CA LYS A 28 -1.46 -1.95 14.14
C LYS A 28 -0.67 -1.04 13.22
N ALA A 29 -1.17 0.16 12.98
CA ALA A 29 -0.51 1.11 12.10
C ALA A 29 -0.71 2.54 12.58
N ILE A 30 0.29 3.35 12.28
CA ILE A 30 0.27 4.80 12.45
C ILE A 30 0.58 5.37 11.06
N ASP A 31 -0.41 5.99 10.43
CA ASP A 31 -0.23 6.68 9.15
C ASP A 31 -0.15 8.19 9.42
N VAL A 32 0.77 8.89 8.75
CA VAL A 32 0.91 10.34 8.91
C VAL A 32 0.69 11.00 7.55
N ALA A 33 -0.31 11.88 7.47
CA ALA A 33 -0.67 12.54 6.22
C ALA A 33 0.20 13.79 5.96
N ASP A 34 0.55 13.99 4.69
CA ASP A 34 1.05 15.21 4.02
C ASP A 34 2.36 15.87 4.51
N ALA A 35 2.76 15.69 5.77
CA ALA A 35 4.02 16.18 6.30
C ALA A 35 4.72 15.07 7.08
N GLN A 36 5.94 14.69 6.65
CA GLN A 36 6.75 13.77 7.44
C GLN A 36 7.04 14.42 8.80
N PRO A 37 6.63 13.80 9.92
CA PRO A 37 6.93 14.34 11.23
C PRO A 37 8.45 14.30 11.45
N THR A 38 8.99 15.30 12.16
CA THR A 38 10.40 15.27 12.54
C THR A 38 10.69 14.05 13.42
N ALA A 39 11.95 13.61 13.49
CA ALA A 39 12.34 12.50 14.36
C ALA A 39 11.93 12.72 15.82
N GLU A 40 11.99 13.97 16.32
CA GLU A 40 11.51 14.35 17.65
C GLU A 40 10.00 14.23 17.80
N GLN A 41 9.23 14.65 16.79
CA GLN A 41 7.77 14.50 16.79
C GLN A 41 7.37 13.02 16.77
N LEU A 42 8.04 12.21 15.96
CA LEU A 42 7.81 10.77 15.88
C LEU A 42 8.17 10.08 17.21
N GLY A 43 9.32 10.42 17.80
CA GLY A 43 9.74 9.91 19.10
C GLY A 43 8.77 10.27 20.22
N TYR A 44 8.28 11.51 20.24
CA TYR A 44 7.21 11.91 21.15
C TYR A 44 5.97 11.05 20.93
N LEU A 45 5.48 10.93 19.70
CA LEU A 45 4.27 10.15 19.37
C LEU A 45 4.35 8.70 19.82
N LEU A 46 5.46 8.03 19.53
CA LEU A 46 5.67 6.62 19.90
C LEU A 46 5.69 6.41 21.42
N ASN A 47 6.11 7.41 22.20
CA ASN A 47 6.13 7.32 23.66
C ASN A 47 4.76 7.55 24.30
N VAL A 48 3.84 8.26 23.64
CA VAL A 48 2.52 8.56 24.20
C VAL A 48 1.41 7.66 23.66
N LEU A 49 1.51 7.18 22.41
CA LEU A 49 0.46 6.39 21.77
C LEU A 49 0.21 5.07 22.50
N PRO A 50 -1.03 4.78 22.94
CA PRO A 50 -1.30 3.54 23.64
C PRO A 50 -1.31 2.39 22.64
N VAL A 51 -0.91 1.21 23.10
CA VAL A 51 -1.03 -0.01 22.30
C VAL A 51 -2.48 -0.50 22.27
N TYR A 52 -3.27 -0.21 23.32
CA TYR A 52 -4.64 -0.69 23.45
C TYR A 52 -5.68 0.40 23.16
N GLU A 53 -6.68 0.07 22.34
CA GLU A 53 -7.75 1.00 21.91
C GLU A 53 -8.54 1.57 23.09
N LYS A 54 -8.79 0.75 24.12
CA LYS A 54 -9.51 1.16 25.34
C LYS A 54 -8.80 2.29 26.10
N GLU A 55 -7.47 2.39 25.98
CA GLU A 55 -6.66 3.40 26.66
C GLU A 55 -6.66 4.73 25.92
N LEU A 56 -7.10 4.74 24.66
CA LEU A 56 -7.22 5.93 23.83
C LEU A 56 -8.20 6.96 24.43
N ALA A 57 -9.26 6.50 25.10
CA ALA A 57 -10.24 7.36 25.77
C ALA A 57 -9.76 7.88 27.13
N ALA A 58 -8.86 7.16 27.80
CA ALA A 58 -8.28 7.56 29.09
C ALA A 58 -7.19 8.63 28.94
N ILE A 59 -6.75 8.82 27.70
CA ILE A 59 -5.66 9.69 27.30
C ILE A 59 -6.15 11.15 27.22
N LYS A 60 -5.96 11.88 28.33
CA LYS A 60 -6.14 13.34 28.37
C LYS A 60 -4.88 14.02 27.85
N TRP A 61 -4.66 13.99 26.55
CA TRP A 61 -3.50 14.64 25.95
C TRP A 61 -3.76 16.13 25.73
N GLY A 62 -3.45 16.98 26.72
CA GLY A 62 -3.39 18.45 26.57
C GLY A 62 -4.16 19.05 25.38
N THR A 63 -3.45 19.40 24.31
CA THR A 63 -3.99 20.00 23.06
C THR A 63 -4.25 19.01 21.92
N MET A 64 -4.13 17.70 22.15
CA MET A 64 -4.31 16.68 21.11
C MET A 64 -5.74 16.19 21.08
N ASN A 65 -6.38 16.37 19.94
CA ASN A 65 -7.75 15.93 19.72
C ASN A 65 -7.73 14.59 19.01
N VAL A 66 -8.38 13.60 19.62
CA VAL A 66 -8.60 12.27 19.04
C VAL A 66 -10.04 12.24 18.54
N VAL A 67 -10.22 12.09 17.23
CA VAL A 67 -11.54 11.98 16.62
C VAL A 67 -11.65 10.58 16.00
N PRO A 68 -12.62 9.74 16.42
CA PRO A 68 -12.89 8.51 15.71
C PRO A 68 -13.30 8.87 14.28
N LEU A 69 -12.55 8.35 13.32
CA LEU A 69 -12.97 8.43 11.93
C LEU A 69 -13.93 7.27 11.71
N PRO A 70 -15.18 7.54 11.32
CA PRO A 70 -16.06 6.46 10.93
C PRO A 70 -15.37 5.69 9.80
N GLU A 71 -15.28 4.38 9.95
CA GLU A 71 -14.85 3.52 8.86
C GLU A 71 -15.74 3.87 7.67
N LYS A 72 -15.13 4.24 6.53
CA LYS A 72 -15.90 4.57 5.33
C LYS A 72 -16.87 3.43 5.07
N SER A 73 -18.15 3.75 4.97
CA SER A 73 -19.15 2.73 4.72
C SER A 73 -18.82 2.03 3.39
N VAL A 74 -19.25 0.79 3.24
CA VAL A 74 -19.10 0.05 1.97
C VAL A 74 -19.65 0.89 0.80
N LYS A 75 -20.76 1.60 1.03
CA LYS A 75 -21.38 2.50 0.07
C LYS A 75 -20.45 3.66 -0.32
N ASP A 76 -19.74 4.25 0.63
CA ASP A 76 -18.79 5.34 0.37
C ASP A 76 -17.53 4.84 -0.36
N LYS A 77 -17.02 3.66 0.02
CA LYS A 77 -15.90 3.00 -0.68
C LYS A 77 -16.26 2.74 -2.15
N ILE A 78 -17.45 2.21 -2.40
CA ILE A 78 -17.96 1.98 -3.77
C ILE A 78 -18.10 3.29 -4.53
N LYS A 79 -18.74 4.31 -3.91
CA LYS A 79 -18.95 5.61 -4.55
C LYS A 79 -17.62 6.24 -4.97
N GLN A 80 -16.62 6.17 -4.10
CA GLN A 80 -15.29 6.70 -4.38
C GLN A 80 -14.59 5.92 -5.50
N TYR A 81 -14.69 4.60 -5.50
CA TYR A 81 -14.15 3.76 -6.58
C TYR A 81 -14.80 4.10 -7.93
N CYS A 82 -16.13 4.15 -7.99
CA CYS A 82 -16.88 4.48 -9.20
C CYS A 82 -16.56 5.88 -9.71
N ALA A 83 -16.39 6.86 -8.81
CA ALA A 83 -16.00 8.21 -9.19
C ALA A 83 -14.60 8.24 -9.83
N ALA A 84 -13.61 7.59 -9.21
CA ALA A 84 -12.26 7.49 -9.77
C ALA A 84 -12.26 6.71 -11.10
N TYR A 85 -13.02 5.62 -11.21
CA TYR A 85 -13.14 4.88 -12.47
C TYR A 85 -13.68 5.78 -13.58
N LYS A 86 -14.73 6.57 -13.30
CA LYS A 86 -15.27 7.52 -14.28
C LYS A 86 -14.25 8.59 -14.66
N GLU A 87 -13.48 9.11 -13.71
CA GLU A 87 -12.43 10.10 -13.96
C GLU A 87 -11.30 9.57 -14.86
N TYR A 88 -10.75 8.39 -14.54
CA TYR A 88 -9.60 7.84 -15.26
C TYR A 88 -9.97 7.10 -16.55
N ARG A 89 -11.19 6.60 -16.66
CA ARG A 89 -11.62 5.74 -17.78
C ARG A 89 -12.74 6.34 -18.63
N ASP A 90 -13.30 7.48 -18.23
CA ASP A 90 -14.44 8.16 -18.86
C ASP A 90 -15.67 7.24 -19.08
N VAL A 91 -15.83 6.23 -18.22
CA VAL A 91 -16.90 5.24 -18.30
C VAL A 91 -17.55 5.07 -16.94
N THR A 92 -18.88 4.96 -16.91
CA THR A 92 -19.60 4.66 -15.66
C THR A 92 -19.41 3.20 -15.28
N TYR A 93 -18.86 2.97 -14.09
CA TYR A 93 -18.65 1.62 -13.56
C TYR A 93 -19.79 1.18 -12.65
N THR A 94 -20.36 0.01 -12.94
CA THR A 94 -21.43 -0.61 -12.15
C THR A 94 -20.89 -1.84 -11.43
N PRO A 95 -20.69 -1.78 -10.10
CA PRO A 95 -20.15 -2.89 -9.33
C PRO A 95 -21.16 -4.04 -9.20
N THR A 96 -20.67 -5.27 -9.34
CA THR A 96 -21.44 -6.49 -9.09
C THR A 96 -21.75 -6.68 -7.61
N GLN A 97 -22.76 -7.49 -7.28
CA GLN A 97 -23.12 -7.76 -5.88
C GLN A 97 -21.94 -8.36 -5.09
N THR A 98 -21.16 -9.23 -5.71
CA THR A 98 -19.95 -9.83 -5.13
C THR A 98 -18.90 -8.77 -4.78
N GLU A 99 -18.64 -7.82 -5.67
CA GLU A 99 -17.68 -6.73 -5.45
C GLU A 99 -18.10 -5.81 -4.31
N LYS A 100 -19.42 -5.52 -4.21
CA LYS A 100 -19.97 -4.72 -3.10
C LYS A 100 -19.68 -5.37 -1.74
N SER A 101 -19.74 -6.70 -1.65
CA SER A 101 -19.40 -7.40 -0.40
C SER A 101 -17.90 -7.42 -0.12
N ASN A 102 -17.09 -7.65 -1.15
CA ASN A 102 -15.64 -7.85 -0.98
C ASN A 102 -14.88 -6.54 -0.69
N ILE A 103 -15.33 -5.39 -1.21
CA ILE A 103 -14.65 -4.10 -0.99
C ILE A 103 -14.64 -3.66 0.48
N ARG A 104 -15.49 -4.27 1.33
CA ARG A 104 -15.52 -4.01 2.77
C ARG A 104 -14.14 -4.16 3.42
N THR A 105 -13.36 -5.16 3.00
CA THR A 105 -12.12 -5.57 3.68
C THR A 105 -10.89 -4.76 3.28
N VAL A 106 -10.99 -3.91 2.25
CA VAL A 106 -9.85 -3.11 1.75
C VAL A 106 -10.04 -1.63 2.05
N PRO A 107 -8.94 -0.87 2.26
CA PRO A 107 -9.00 0.58 2.28
C PRO A 107 -9.30 1.11 0.87
N VAL A 108 -10.04 2.21 0.79
CA VAL A 108 -10.29 2.96 -0.46
C VAL A 108 -10.09 4.45 -0.16
N ASN A 109 -9.08 5.03 -0.79
CA ASN A 109 -8.74 6.45 -0.72
C ASN A 109 -8.24 6.92 -2.10
N SER A 110 -8.12 8.23 -2.30
CA SER A 110 -7.79 8.79 -3.61
C SER A 110 -6.39 8.37 -4.07
N GLU A 111 -5.39 8.39 -3.17
CA GLU A 111 -4.01 8.03 -3.48
C GLU A 111 -3.86 6.59 -4.00
N LEU A 112 -4.47 5.62 -3.32
CA LEU A 112 -4.44 4.22 -3.75
C LEU A 112 -5.17 4.02 -5.08
N LEU A 113 -6.25 4.77 -5.32
CA LEU A 113 -6.98 4.69 -6.58
C LEU A 113 -6.17 5.29 -7.72
N THR A 114 -5.52 6.44 -7.53
CA THR A 114 -4.60 7.03 -8.51
C THR A 114 -3.52 6.03 -8.92
N VAL A 115 -2.79 5.48 -7.94
CA VAL A 115 -1.75 4.47 -8.21
C VAL A 115 -2.31 3.25 -8.95
N PHE A 116 -3.50 2.78 -8.55
CA PHE A 116 -4.12 1.64 -9.20
C PHE A 116 -4.54 1.93 -10.65
N PHE A 117 -5.17 3.07 -10.91
CA PHE A 117 -5.68 3.41 -12.24
C PHE A 117 -4.57 3.83 -13.22
N GLU A 118 -3.48 4.41 -12.74
CA GLU A 118 -2.31 4.74 -13.56
C GLU A 118 -1.44 3.52 -13.86
N SER A 119 -1.58 2.43 -13.09
CA SER A 119 -0.83 1.20 -13.35
C SER A 119 -1.25 0.54 -14.68
N PRO A 120 -0.34 -0.11 -15.41
CA PRO A 120 -0.61 -0.65 -16.76
C PRO A 120 -1.36 -2.00 -16.69
N LEU A 121 -2.59 -1.98 -16.17
CA LEU A 121 -3.43 -3.16 -16.01
C LEU A 121 -4.38 -3.35 -17.20
N ARG A 122 -4.74 -4.61 -17.45
CA ARG A 122 -5.75 -4.97 -18.46
C ARG A 122 -7.18 -4.83 -17.93
N ASP A 123 -7.36 -4.90 -16.61
CA ASP A 123 -8.65 -4.87 -15.93
C ASP A 123 -8.58 -3.95 -14.72
N TYR A 124 -9.57 -3.08 -14.57
CA TYR A 124 -9.72 -2.16 -13.44
C TYR A 124 -11.02 -2.42 -12.66
N SER A 125 -11.45 -3.68 -12.58
CA SER A 125 -12.54 -4.11 -11.70
C SER A 125 -12.18 -3.95 -10.22
N ILE A 126 -13.20 -3.76 -9.37
CA ILE A 126 -13.02 -3.73 -7.91
C ILE A 126 -12.36 -5.04 -7.43
N ASN A 127 -12.71 -6.17 -8.02
CA ASN A 127 -12.07 -7.44 -7.69
C ASN A 127 -10.56 -7.43 -7.99
N ASN A 128 -10.13 -6.85 -9.10
CA ASN A 128 -8.71 -6.72 -9.40
C ASN A 128 -8.01 -5.73 -8.47
N TYR A 129 -8.67 -4.63 -8.11
CA TYR A 129 -8.19 -3.69 -7.09
C TYR A 129 -7.93 -4.39 -5.75
N ILE A 130 -8.90 -5.18 -5.27
CA ILE A 130 -8.77 -5.94 -4.03
C ILE A 130 -7.59 -6.91 -4.09
N LYS A 131 -7.42 -7.64 -5.22
CA LYS A 131 -6.30 -8.57 -5.42
C LYS A 131 -4.94 -7.87 -5.42
N ARG A 132 -4.87 -6.63 -5.91
CA ARG A 132 -3.63 -5.87 -6.08
C ARG A 132 -3.35 -4.86 -4.96
N ILE A 133 -4.20 -4.79 -3.93
CA ILE A 133 -4.11 -3.75 -2.90
C ILE A 133 -2.74 -3.64 -2.23
N ASN A 134 -2.06 -4.77 -1.98
CA ASN A 134 -0.71 -4.76 -1.40
C ASN A 134 0.33 -4.20 -2.37
N VAL A 135 0.23 -4.53 -3.65
CA VAL A 135 1.10 -3.98 -4.70
C VAL A 135 0.87 -2.48 -4.84
N THR A 136 -0.39 -2.04 -4.86
CA THR A 136 -0.75 -0.61 -4.89
C THR A 136 -0.19 0.15 -3.69
N LYS A 137 -0.27 -0.43 -2.48
CA LYS A 137 0.35 0.15 -1.27
C LYS A 137 1.87 0.23 -1.38
N ASP A 138 2.51 -0.81 -1.88
CA ASP A 138 3.96 -0.84 -2.05
C ASP A 138 4.44 0.19 -3.08
N ILE A 139 3.70 0.39 -4.18
CA ILE A 139 3.98 1.44 -5.16
C ILE A 139 3.79 2.81 -4.52
N LEU A 140 2.70 3.03 -3.80
CA LEU A 140 2.43 4.32 -3.13
C LEU A 140 3.53 4.68 -2.15
N LYS A 141 4.05 3.69 -1.40
CA LYS A 141 5.10 3.89 -0.40
C LYS A 141 6.49 4.05 -1.00
N ASN A 142 6.82 3.27 -2.03
CA ASN A 142 8.19 3.15 -2.54
C ASN A 142 8.40 3.78 -3.93
N GLY A 143 7.34 4.35 -4.52
CA GLY A 143 7.37 5.11 -5.78
C GLY A 143 7.50 4.29 -7.07
N ARG A 144 7.60 2.95 -7.02
CA ARG A 144 7.67 2.08 -8.22
C ARG A 144 7.06 0.70 -7.99
N ASP A 145 6.51 0.14 -9.05
CA ASP A 145 6.04 -1.25 -9.06
C ASP A 145 7.21 -2.21 -8.85
N ILE A 146 7.11 -3.04 -7.82
CA ILE A 146 8.05 -4.13 -7.59
C ILE A 146 7.74 -5.31 -8.53
N GLN A 147 6.60 -5.28 -9.23
CA GLN A 147 6.30 -6.15 -10.37
C GLN A 147 6.84 -5.58 -11.70
N GLU A 148 8.06 -5.04 -11.73
CA GLU A 148 8.78 -5.02 -13.00
C GLU A 148 8.88 -6.47 -13.47
N ARG A 149 8.17 -6.79 -14.55
CA ARG A 149 8.40 -8.05 -15.27
C ARG A 149 9.83 -7.98 -15.75
N PHE A 150 10.70 -8.72 -15.08
CA PHE A 150 12.04 -8.92 -15.56
C PHE A 150 11.99 -9.48 -16.99
N PRO A 151 12.93 -9.11 -17.86
CA PRO A 151 13.01 -9.70 -19.19
C PRO A 151 13.19 -11.21 -19.07
N ASN A 152 12.53 -11.96 -19.96
CA ASN A 152 12.64 -13.42 -20.00
C ASN A 152 14.04 -13.89 -20.41
N ASP A 153 14.83 -13.02 -21.05
CA ASP A 153 16.21 -13.28 -21.39
C ASP A 153 17.18 -12.60 -20.42
N TYR A 154 18.37 -13.18 -20.29
CA TYR A 154 19.44 -12.55 -19.53
C TYR A 154 19.86 -11.24 -20.19
N ASN A 155 19.74 -10.14 -19.44
CA ASN A 155 20.19 -8.81 -19.83
C ASN A 155 21.36 -8.40 -18.93
N HIS A 156 22.54 -8.31 -19.53
CA HIS A 156 23.78 -7.97 -18.83
C HIS A 156 23.73 -6.57 -18.20
N GLU A 157 23.25 -5.57 -18.93
CA GLU A 157 23.18 -4.20 -18.40
C GLU A 157 22.23 -4.09 -17.22
N LEU A 158 21.06 -4.73 -17.30
CA LEU A 158 20.09 -4.75 -16.22
C LEU A 158 20.69 -5.41 -14.97
N TYR A 159 21.34 -6.56 -15.13
CA TYR A 159 21.98 -7.29 -14.04
C TYR A 159 22.98 -6.43 -13.23
N HIS A 160 23.72 -5.54 -13.89
CA HIS A 160 24.71 -4.68 -13.22
C HIS A 160 24.13 -3.37 -12.68
N LYS A 161 22.99 -2.91 -13.20
CA LYS A 161 22.32 -1.67 -12.78
C LYS A 161 21.30 -1.89 -11.65
N LEU A 162 20.87 -3.13 -11.41
CA LEU A 162 19.87 -3.44 -10.38
C LEU A 162 20.46 -3.32 -8.96
N PRO A 163 19.70 -2.73 -8.00
CA PRO A 163 20.07 -2.73 -6.59
C PRO A 163 20.01 -4.15 -5.99
N PRO A 164 20.69 -4.42 -4.85
CA PRO A 164 20.88 -5.78 -4.34
C PRO A 164 19.60 -6.58 -4.09
N ASP A 165 18.55 -5.92 -3.60
CA ASP A 165 17.22 -6.49 -3.34
C ASP A 165 16.52 -6.93 -4.64
N ARG A 166 16.60 -6.11 -5.70
CA ARG A 166 16.04 -6.43 -7.02
C ARG A 166 16.89 -7.43 -7.79
N LEU A 167 18.21 -7.41 -7.61
CA LEU A 167 19.13 -8.35 -8.24
C LEU A 167 18.81 -9.78 -7.84
N LEU A 168 18.55 -10.03 -6.55
CA LEU A 168 18.16 -11.36 -6.08
C LEU A 168 16.83 -11.83 -6.70
N ALA A 169 15.86 -10.93 -6.84
CA ALA A 169 14.59 -11.24 -7.49
C ALA A 169 14.77 -11.57 -8.99
N TYR A 170 15.64 -10.82 -9.69
CA TYR A 170 15.96 -11.09 -11.09
C TYR A 170 16.66 -12.44 -11.29
N GLN A 171 17.60 -12.79 -10.41
CA GLN A 171 18.27 -14.10 -10.44
C GLN A 171 17.28 -15.26 -10.22
N LYS A 172 16.34 -15.12 -9.27
CA LYS A 172 15.27 -16.12 -9.06
C LYS A 172 14.39 -16.27 -10.29
N HIS A 173 14.07 -15.16 -10.96
CA HIS A 173 13.30 -15.17 -12.21
C HIS A 173 14.04 -15.93 -13.32
N LEU A 174 15.33 -15.63 -13.55
CA LEU A 174 16.16 -16.34 -14.53
C LEU A 174 16.23 -17.85 -14.23
N HIS A 175 16.38 -18.22 -12.94
CA HIS A 175 16.36 -19.62 -12.54
C HIS A 175 15.04 -20.35 -12.84
N ALA A 176 13.90 -19.66 -12.66
CA ALA A 176 12.58 -20.19 -12.99
C ALA A 176 12.38 -20.40 -14.49
N LEU A 177 13.06 -19.59 -15.33
CA LEU A 177 13.10 -19.73 -16.78
C LEU A 177 14.12 -20.76 -17.29
N GLY A 178 14.83 -21.45 -16.39
CA GLY A 178 15.80 -22.49 -16.75
C GLY A 178 17.22 -21.98 -16.98
N TYR A 179 17.50 -20.69 -16.77
CA TYR A 179 18.87 -20.19 -16.81
C TYR A 179 19.68 -20.68 -15.60
N ARG A 180 20.98 -20.91 -15.82
CA ARG A 180 21.97 -21.35 -14.83
C ARG A 180 23.30 -20.65 -15.11
N ARG A 181 24.19 -20.64 -14.12
CA ARG A 181 25.55 -20.14 -14.31
C ARG A 181 26.46 -21.27 -14.79
N ASN A 182 27.16 -21.05 -15.90
CA ASN A 182 28.19 -21.98 -16.39
C ASN A 182 29.48 -21.88 -15.55
N LYS A 183 30.50 -22.68 -15.90
CA LYS A 183 31.79 -22.72 -15.19
C LYS A 183 32.56 -21.39 -15.16
N VAL A 184 32.27 -20.48 -16.09
CA VAL A 184 32.84 -19.11 -16.15
C VAL A 184 31.89 -18.05 -15.56
N GLY A 185 30.83 -18.47 -14.87
CA GLY A 185 29.92 -17.59 -14.13
C GLY A 185 28.90 -16.82 -14.98
N LYS A 186 28.77 -17.14 -16.28
CA LYS A 186 27.79 -16.52 -17.19
C LYS A 186 26.45 -17.24 -17.12
N TRP A 187 25.37 -16.47 -17.22
CA TRP A 187 24.01 -17.01 -17.33
C TRP A 187 23.79 -17.60 -18.72
N VAL A 188 23.45 -18.88 -18.76
CA VAL A 188 23.13 -19.66 -19.97
C VAL A 188 21.88 -20.50 -19.71
N LEU A 189 21.13 -20.85 -20.75
CA LEU A 189 20.02 -21.80 -20.61
C LEU A 189 20.57 -23.20 -20.28
N GLY A 190 19.80 -24.00 -19.53
CA GLY A 190 20.23 -25.31 -19.06
C GLY A 190 20.75 -26.25 -20.15
N ASP A 191 20.27 -26.08 -21.38
CA ASP A 191 20.62 -26.88 -22.55
C ASP A 191 21.98 -26.48 -23.17
N GLN A 192 22.60 -25.42 -22.66
CA GLN A 192 23.88 -24.83 -23.11
C GLN A 192 24.97 -24.86 -22.02
N LEU A 193 24.75 -25.62 -20.94
CA LEU A 193 25.65 -25.74 -19.78
C LEU A 193 26.90 -26.60 -20.04
#